data_AF-A0A956QM23-F1
#
_entry.id   AF-A0A956QM23-F1
#
_cell.length_a   1.000
_cell.length_b   1.000
_cell.length_c   1.000
_cell.angle_alpha   90.00
_cell.angle_beta   90.00
_cell.angle_gamma   90.00
#
_symmetry.space_group_name_H-M   'P 1'
#
loop_
_entity.id
_entity.type
_entity.pdbx_description
1 polymer ?
#
loop_
_entity_poly.entity_id
_entity_poly.type
_entity_poly.pdbx_seq_one_letter_code
_entity_poly.pdbx_strand_id
1 'polypeptide(L)'
;YCRECEVRFACHGGCPKNRFITTPDGEAGLNYLCAGYKQFFNHVDRPMKIMAGLLNQRRPPAEIMAIMTAEDKERLQQTFATAKRNDPCPCGSGKKFKQCHGRQR
;
A
#
# COMPACT_ATOMS: atom_id res chain seq x y z
N TYR A 1 -0.61 -20.19 12.33
CA TYR A 1 -0.27 -18.89 11.69
C TYR A 1 -0.31 -18.83 10.13
N CYS A 2 0.53 -19.57 9.40
CA CYS A 2 0.72 -19.36 7.94
C CYS A 2 -0.42 -19.87 7.04
N ARG A 3 -1.26 -20.80 7.53
CA ARG A 3 -2.36 -21.41 6.74
C ARG A 3 -3.55 -20.47 6.55
N GLU A 4 -3.76 -19.57 7.50
CA GLU A 4 -4.86 -18.59 7.53
C GLU A 4 -4.41 -17.19 7.08
N CYS A 5 -3.14 -17.04 6.70
CA CYS A 5 -2.60 -15.74 6.30
C CYS A 5 -3.15 -15.28 4.94
N GLU A 6 -3.61 -14.05 4.89
CA GLU A 6 -4.24 -13.38 3.76
C GLU A 6 -3.31 -13.23 2.54
N VAL A 7 -2.00 -13.15 2.76
CA VAL A 7 -0.98 -13.07 1.68
C VAL A 7 -0.32 -14.43 1.36
N ARG A 8 -0.83 -15.54 1.91
CA ARG A 8 -0.27 -16.89 1.66
C ARG A 8 -0.24 -17.24 0.17
N PHE A 9 -1.24 -16.81 -0.59
CA PHE A 9 -1.32 -17.04 -2.04
C PHE A 9 -0.18 -16.40 -2.84
N ALA A 10 0.49 -15.38 -2.27
CA ALA A 10 1.61 -14.70 -2.90
C ALA A 10 2.94 -15.18 -2.33
N CYS A 11 3.05 -15.33 -1.00
CA CYS A 11 4.33 -15.64 -0.37
C CYS A 11 4.62 -17.14 -0.26
N HIS A 12 3.58 -18.00 -0.13
CA HIS A 12 3.68 -19.44 0.12
C HIS A 12 4.65 -19.86 1.26
N GLY A 13 4.86 -18.98 2.24
CA GLY A 13 5.84 -19.17 3.33
C GLY A 13 7.30 -18.91 2.95
N GLY A 14 7.56 -18.42 1.74
CA GLY A 14 8.89 -18.09 1.21
C GLY A 14 9.85 -19.28 1.13
N CYS A 15 11.13 -18.98 0.89
CA CYS A 15 12.18 -20.00 0.81
C CYS A 15 12.33 -20.77 2.14
N PRO A 16 12.35 -22.12 2.13
CA PRO A 16 12.57 -22.93 3.34
C PRO A 16 13.85 -22.59 4.10
N LYS A 17 14.94 -22.20 3.41
CA LYS A 17 16.20 -21.78 4.05
C LYS A 17 16.03 -20.59 5.00
N ASN A 18 15.03 -19.74 4.76
CA ASN A 18 14.77 -18.55 5.56
C ASN A 18 13.72 -18.79 6.65
N ARG A 19 13.30 -20.04 6.89
CA ARG A 19 12.28 -20.43 7.87
C ARG A 19 12.90 -20.85 9.20
N PHE A 20 13.46 -19.88 9.92
CA PHE A 20 14.23 -20.13 11.14
C PHE A 20 13.77 -19.31 12.35
N ILE A 21 12.68 -18.55 12.24
CA ILE A 21 12.06 -17.88 13.38
C ILE A 21 10.76 -18.58 13.79
N THR A 22 10.24 -18.22 14.95
CA THR A 22 9.00 -18.79 15.52
C THR A 22 7.80 -17.93 15.14
N THR A 23 6.65 -18.55 14.91
CA THR A 23 5.39 -17.86 14.75
C THR A 23 4.90 -17.24 16.07
N PRO A 24 3.96 -16.26 16.04
CA PRO A 24 3.36 -15.73 17.25
C PRO A 24 2.62 -16.76 18.13
N ASP A 25 2.11 -17.84 17.53
CA ASP A 25 1.47 -18.98 18.20
C ASP A 25 2.49 -20.05 18.66
N GLY A 26 3.80 -19.82 18.50
CA GLY A 26 4.85 -20.67 19.05
C GLY A 26 5.35 -21.80 18.13
N GLU A 27 4.84 -21.93 16.91
CA GLU A 27 5.30 -22.91 15.93
C GLU A 27 6.66 -22.49 15.31
N ALA A 28 7.60 -23.41 15.22
CA ALA A 28 8.86 -23.18 14.51
C ALA A 28 8.67 -23.13 12.99
N GLY A 29 9.61 -22.50 12.27
CA GLY A 29 9.64 -22.53 10.81
C GLY A 29 8.89 -21.39 10.14
N LEU A 30 8.73 -20.25 10.82
CA LEU A 30 8.28 -19.02 10.20
C LEU A 30 9.42 -18.38 9.40
N ASN A 31 9.09 -17.86 8.22
CA ASN A 31 10.04 -17.12 7.39
C ASN A 31 10.47 -15.83 8.11
N TYR A 32 11.77 -15.56 8.17
CA TYR A 32 12.33 -14.34 8.77
C TYR A 32 11.72 -13.05 8.22
N LEU A 33 11.37 -13.03 6.93
CA LEU A 33 10.78 -11.87 6.26
C LEU A 33 9.25 -11.84 6.35
N CYS A 34 8.60 -12.69 7.15
CA CYS A 34 7.15 -12.80 7.17
C CYS A 34 6.45 -11.46 7.44
N ALA A 35 6.91 -10.69 8.43
CA ALA A 35 6.33 -9.37 8.73
C ALA A 35 6.47 -8.40 7.54
N GLY A 36 7.62 -8.40 6.89
CA GLY A 36 7.88 -7.59 5.70
C GLY A 36 7.01 -8.01 4.51
N TYR A 37 6.86 -9.32 4.27
CA TYR A 37 5.99 -9.83 3.21
C TYR A 37 4.53 -9.44 3.43
N LYS A 38 4.02 -9.50 4.67
CA LYS A 38 2.67 -9.02 4.97
C LYS A 38 2.51 -7.55 4.61
N GLN A 39 3.44 -6.69 5.03
CA GLN A 39 3.37 -5.27 4.71
C GLN A 39 3.45 -5.01 3.20
N PHE A 40 4.41 -5.66 2.53
CA PHE A 40 4.63 -5.48 1.09
C PHE A 40 3.42 -5.93 0.27
N PHE A 41 2.96 -7.17 0.44
CA PHE A 41 1.87 -7.71 -0.37
C PHE A 41 0.53 -7.00 -0.12
N ASN A 42 0.26 -6.57 1.12
CA ASN A 42 -0.92 -5.74 1.39
C ASN A 42 -0.80 -4.35 0.76
N HIS A 43 0.40 -3.75 0.72
CA HIS A 43 0.63 -2.47 0.06
C HIS A 43 0.46 -2.57 -1.47
N VAL A 44 0.98 -3.63 -2.10
CA VAL A 44 0.95 -3.78 -3.56
C VAL A 44 -0.30 -4.50 -4.10
N ASP A 45 -1.21 -4.97 -3.25
CA ASP A 45 -2.40 -5.72 -3.68
C ASP A 45 -3.24 -4.94 -4.71
N ARG A 46 -3.58 -3.68 -4.42
CA ARG A 46 -4.35 -2.82 -5.32
C ARG A 46 -3.65 -2.60 -6.67
N PRO A 47 -2.39 -2.09 -6.73
CA PRO A 47 -1.73 -1.87 -8.01
C PRO A 47 -1.52 -3.18 -8.79
N MET A 48 -1.21 -4.30 -8.13
CA MET A 48 -1.06 -5.59 -8.80
C MET A 48 -2.38 -6.09 -9.41
N LYS A 49 -3.51 -5.94 -8.72
CA LYS A 49 -4.84 -6.27 -9.25
C LYS A 49 -5.20 -5.43 -10.48
N ILE A 50 -4.86 -4.14 -10.47
CA ILE A 50 -5.06 -3.26 -11.64
C ILE A 50 -4.22 -3.76 -12.82
N MET A 51 -2.93 -4.04 -12.61
CA MET A 51 -2.07 -4.55 -13.69
C MET A 51 -2.55 -5.90 -14.23
N ALA A 52 -2.95 -6.82 -13.36
CA ALA A 52 -3.53 -8.10 -13.78
C ALA A 52 -4.82 -7.90 -14.60
N GLY A 53 -5.69 -6.97 -14.19
CA GLY A 53 -6.89 -6.58 -14.92
C GLY A 53 -6.60 -6.01 -16.31
N LEU A 54 -5.58 -5.16 -16.43
CA LEU A 54 -5.12 -4.60 -17.71
C LEU A 54 -4.61 -5.71 -18.63
N LEU A 55 -3.77 -6.62 -18.12
CA LEU A 55 -3.26 -7.77 -18.90
C LEU A 55 -4.39 -8.68 -19.39
N ASN A 56 -5.38 -8.98 -18.54
CA ASN A 56 -6.54 -9.79 -18.92
C ASN A 56 -7.37 -9.12 -20.03
N GLN A 57 -7.34 -7.80 -20.12
CA GLN A 57 -7.97 -7.00 -21.18
C GLN A 57 -7.05 -6.78 -22.39
N ARG A 58 -5.85 -7.37 -22.41
CA ARG A 58 -4.81 -7.14 -23.44
C ARG A 58 -4.38 -5.67 -23.55
N ARG A 59 -4.41 -4.93 -22.43
CA ARG A 59 -3.94 -3.56 -22.33
C ARG A 59 -2.56 -3.49 -21.68
N PRO A 60 -1.72 -2.50 -22.03
CA PRO A 60 -0.44 -2.27 -21.37
C PRO A 60 -0.58 -2.03 -19.86
N PRO A 61 0.14 -2.77 -18.99
CA PRO A 61 0.16 -2.54 -17.55
C PRO A 61 0.60 -1.13 -17.15
N ALA A 62 1.39 -0.46 -17.99
CA ALA A 62 1.88 0.91 -17.77
C ALA A 62 0.74 1.93 -17.60
N GLU A 63 -0.47 1.65 -18.08
CA GLU A 63 -1.66 2.48 -17.87
C GLU A 63 -2.02 2.63 -16.38
N ILE A 64 -1.52 1.75 -15.50
CA ILE A 64 -1.65 1.87 -14.05
C ILE A 64 -1.24 3.27 -13.54
N MET A 65 -0.21 3.89 -14.15
CA MET A 65 0.30 5.17 -13.68
C MET A 65 -0.77 6.25 -13.75
N ALA A 66 -1.56 6.28 -14.82
CA ALA A 66 -2.64 7.23 -14.98
C ALA A 66 -3.79 6.96 -13.98
N ILE A 67 -4.14 5.69 -13.79
CA ILE A 67 -5.20 5.25 -12.87
C ILE A 67 -4.83 5.63 -11.42
N MET A 68 -3.64 5.25 -10.96
CA MET A 68 -3.17 5.53 -9.60
C MET A 68 -3.02 7.03 -9.35
N THR A 69 -2.52 7.79 -10.35
CA THR A 69 -2.42 9.26 -10.24
C THR A 69 -3.79 9.91 -10.08
N ALA A 70 -4.82 9.41 -10.77
CA ALA A 70 -6.19 9.91 -10.62
C ALA A 70 -6.75 9.58 -9.22
N GLU A 71 -6.63 8.32 -8.77
CA GLU A 71 -7.06 7.89 -7.43
C GLU A 71 -6.36 8.71 -6.31
N ASP A 72 -5.06 8.96 -6.44
CA ASP A 72 -4.31 9.75 -5.46
C ASP A 72 -4.74 11.22 -5.44
N LYS A 73 -5.03 11.80 -6.61
CA LYS A 73 -5.59 13.17 -6.69
C LYS A 73 -6.94 13.25 -6.00
N GLU A 74 -7.84 12.30 -6.25
CA GLU A 74 -9.15 12.25 -5.61
C GLU A 74 -9.03 12.09 -4.09
N ARG A 75 -8.17 11.18 -3.63
CA ARG A 75 -7.88 10.98 -2.21
C ARG A 75 -7.37 12.25 -1.55
N LEU A 76 -6.41 12.93 -2.19
CA LEU A 76 -5.87 14.20 -1.69
C LEU A 76 -6.94 15.30 -1.67
N GLN A 77 -7.76 15.41 -2.73
CA GLN A 77 -8.89 16.35 -2.76
C GLN A 77 -9.85 16.09 -1.61
N GLN A 78 -10.24 14.84 -1.35
CA GLN A 78 -11.09 14.47 -0.22
C GLN A 78 -10.44 14.81 1.13
N THR A 79 -9.15 14.50 1.27
CA THR A 79 -8.38 14.78 2.50
C THR A 79 -8.28 16.28 2.76
N PHE A 80 -8.18 17.09 1.71
CA PHE A 80 -8.08 18.54 1.80
C PHE A 80 -9.43 19.27 1.78
N ALA A 81 -10.53 18.60 1.40
CA ALA A 81 -11.85 19.21 1.31
C ALA A 81 -12.36 19.75 2.66
N THR A 82 -11.95 19.11 3.76
CA THR A 82 -12.33 19.51 5.13
C THR A 82 -11.32 20.45 5.79
N ALA A 83 -10.14 20.67 5.17
CA ALA A 83 -9.05 21.45 5.76
C ALA A 83 -9.37 22.96 5.71
N LYS A 84 -9.40 23.63 6.86
CA LYS A 84 -9.58 25.08 6.91
C LYS A 84 -8.25 25.78 6.68
N ARG A 85 -8.35 27.04 6.24
CA ARG A 85 -7.22 27.89 5.86
C ARG A 85 -6.06 27.93 6.89
N ASN A 86 -6.38 27.92 8.18
CA ASN A 86 -5.38 28.01 9.26
C ASN A 86 -5.04 26.66 9.94
N ASP A 87 -5.73 25.58 9.57
CA ASP A 87 -5.49 24.25 10.16
C ASP A 87 -4.11 23.72 9.77
N PRO A 88 -3.52 22.80 10.54
CA PRO A 88 -2.36 22.03 10.09
C PRO A 88 -2.66 21.36 8.75
N CYS A 89 -1.72 21.45 7.80
CA CYS A 89 -1.92 20.86 6.49
C CYS A 89 -1.96 19.32 6.59
N PRO A 90 -3.00 18.65 6.08
CA PRO A 90 -3.14 17.19 6.22
C PRO A 90 -2.03 16.36 5.54
N CYS A 91 -1.16 16.97 4.74
CA CYS A 91 0.01 16.30 4.16
C CYS A 91 1.13 16.00 5.17
N GLY A 92 1.01 16.44 6.43
CA GLY A 92 2.01 16.19 7.47
C GLY A 92 3.23 17.12 7.46
N SER A 93 3.23 18.19 6.64
CA SER A 93 4.37 19.12 6.54
C SER A 93 4.60 20.03 7.75
N GLY A 94 3.71 20.00 8.76
CA GLY A 94 3.75 20.91 9.92
C GLY A 94 3.35 22.36 9.62
N LYS A 95 3.11 22.72 8.35
CA LYS A 95 2.70 24.07 7.93
C LYS A 95 1.18 24.24 8.04
N LYS A 96 0.71 25.48 8.22
CA LYS A 96 -0.72 25.82 8.06
C LYS A 96 -1.17 25.55 6.62
N PHE A 97 -2.42 25.13 6.42
CA PHE A 97 -2.94 24.75 5.10
C PHE A 97 -2.71 25.84 4.04
N LYS A 98 -3.00 27.12 4.37
CA LYS A 98 -2.75 28.28 3.49
C LYS A 98 -1.29 28.52 3.10
N GLN A 99 -0.34 27.98 3.86
CA GLN A 99 1.11 28.11 3.63
C GLN A 99 1.69 26.86 2.94
N CYS A 100 0.85 25.90 2.59
CA CYS A 100 1.21 24.63 1.95
C CYS A 100 0.27 24.38 0.75
N HIS A 101 -0.55 23.34 0.79
CA HIS A 101 -1.44 22.94 -0.31
C HIS A 101 -2.64 23.88 -0.54
N GLY A 102 -2.95 24.78 0.40
CA GLY A 102 -4.00 25.81 0.27
C GLY A 102 -3.47 27.20 -0.11
N ARG A 103 -2.24 27.29 -0.64
CA ARG A 103 -1.62 28.56 -1.03
C ARG A 103 -2.31 29.12 -2.27
N GLN A 104 -3.06 30.20 -2.08
CA GLN A 104 -3.56 31.02 -3.19
C GLN A 104 -2.37 31.80 -3.76
N ARG A 105 -2.19 31.74 -5.08
CA ARG A 105 -1.19 32.55 -5.79
C ARG A 105 -1.54 34.02 -5.69
#